data_AF-A0A2M7DKX1-F1
#
_entry.id   AF-A0A2M7DKX1-F1
#
_cell.length_a   1.000
_cell.length_b   1.000
_cell.length_c   1.000
_cell.angle_alpha   90.00
_cell.angle_beta   90.00
_cell.angle_gamma   90.00
#
_symmetry.space_group_name_H-M   'P 1'
#
loop_
_entity.id
_entity.type
_entity.pdbx_description
1 polymer ?
#
loop_
_entity_poly.entity_id
_entity_poly.type
_entity_poly.pdbx_seq_one_letter_code
_entity_poly.pdbx_strand_id
1 'polypeptide(L)'
;MSIDPLAEEYMDWGPYVFSGNRVIDARELEGLEPYVVTGRSFIPDKTLANPNPFSKTKSFAGDNRSNYQLNTTAYRTEQKVRVDFDNNKATTLSNRANSTTGYDKNGNVTETSDPGKAGPTPTYTMDGNTSTVNMEVDASNKLVDRAPSINYDVGVTITQNEDGSFSFELKGETDGFPAYEFFITNEKDGKSYQIYGSNPNTTGDGPFSLYPPMEKDVNASGSSTTTTPVEEEK
;
A
#
# COMPACT_ATOMS: atom_id res chain seq x y z
N MET A 1 21.45 -30.23 -1.21
CA MET A 1 22.63 -29.44 -1.63
C MET A 1 22.49 -29.21 -3.12
N SER A 2 22.13 -27.99 -3.50
CA SER A 2 22.09 -27.52 -4.89
C SER A 2 23.34 -26.68 -5.17
N ILE A 3 23.74 -26.62 -6.43
CA ILE A 3 24.83 -25.76 -6.91
C ILE A 3 24.31 -24.32 -6.97
N ASP A 4 25.09 -23.36 -6.51
CA ASP A 4 24.79 -21.93 -6.66
C ASP A 4 24.70 -21.53 -8.15
N PRO A 5 23.54 -21.05 -8.63
CA PRO A 5 23.35 -20.67 -10.03
C PRO A 5 24.12 -19.41 -10.45
N LEU A 6 24.65 -18.60 -9.52
CA LEU A 6 25.46 -17.42 -9.81
C LEU A 6 26.97 -17.70 -9.85
N ALA A 7 27.38 -18.96 -9.62
CA ALA A 7 28.79 -19.36 -9.61
C ALA A 7 29.53 -19.10 -10.93
N GLU A 8 28.80 -19.00 -12.06
CA GLU A 8 29.40 -18.65 -13.36
C GLU A 8 29.68 -17.14 -13.51
N GLU A 9 28.97 -16.27 -12.79
CA GLU A 9 29.21 -14.81 -12.80
C GLU A 9 30.32 -14.39 -11.83
N TYR A 10 30.56 -15.15 -10.76
CA TYR A 10 31.58 -14.87 -9.74
C TYR A 10 32.70 -15.92 -9.76
N MET A 11 33.54 -15.87 -10.80
CA MET A 11 34.63 -16.83 -11.07
C MET A 11 35.66 -17.00 -9.93
N ASP A 12 35.75 -16.04 -9.01
CA ASP A 12 36.73 -16.06 -7.92
C ASP A 12 36.28 -16.92 -6.71
N TRP A 13 35.03 -17.42 -6.71
CA TRP A 13 34.40 -18.08 -5.57
C TRP A 13 33.90 -19.47 -6.00
N GLY A 14 34.23 -20.50 -5.22
CA GLY A 14 33.77 -21.86 -5.52
C GLY A 14 32.25 -21.99 -5.33
N PRO A 15 31.56 -22.90 -6.05
CA PRO A 15 30.09 -23.03 -6.06
C PRO A 15 29.45 -23.48 -4.74
N TYR A 16 30.25 -23.62 -3.68
CA TYR A 16 29.85 -24.02 -2.33
C TYR A 16 30.45 -23.10 -1.24
N VAL A 17 30.95 -21.93 -1.61
CA VAL A 17 31.57 -20.98 -0.67
C VAL A 17 30.49 -20.12 -0.03
N PHE A 18 30.15 -20.40 1.24
CA PHE A 18 29.21 -19.62 2.03
C PHE A 18 29.88 -18.33 2.55
N SER A 19 29.28 -17.16 2.29
CA SER A 19 29.81 -15.83 2.68
C SER A 19 31.32 -15.64 2.41
N GLY A 20 31.92 -16.27 1.38
CA GLY A 20 33.36 -16.10 1.10
C GLY A 20 34.30 -16.69 2.15
N ASN A 21 33.82 -17.67 2.92
CA ASN A 21 34.47 -18.16 4.14
C ASN A 21 34.68 -17.06 5.21
N ARG A 22 33.96 -15.94 5.10
CA ARG A 22 33.93 -14.82 6.05
C ARG A 22 32.69 -14.89 6.93
N VAL A 23 32.53 -16.02 7.62
CA VAL A 23 31.34 -16.33 8.43
C VAL A 23 31.16 -15.48 9.69
N ILE A 24 32.18 -14.69 10.06
CA ILE A 24 32.16 -13.84 11.25
C ILE A 24 31.76 -12.39 10.90
N ASP A 25 32.12 -11.92 9.70
CA ASP A 25 32.04 -10.52 9.31
C ASP A 25 31.32 -10.26 7.97
N ALA A 26 30.95 -11.31 7.24
CA ALA A 26 30.07 -11.22 6.07
C ALA A 26 28.74 -11.94 6.35
N ARG A 27 27.65 -11.18 6.23
CA ARG A 27 26.28 -11.70 6.23
C ARG A 27 25.87 -11.90 4.77
N GLU A 28 25.52 -13.13 4.42
CA GLU A 28 24.86 -13.44 3.14
C GLU A 28 23.51 -12.72 3.12
N LEU A 29 23.31 -11.77 2.20
CA LEU A 29 22.04 -11.04 2.06
C LEU A 29 21.13 -11.66 1.00
N GLU A 30 21.60 -12.66 0.26
CA GLU A 30 20.86 -13.27 -0.84
C GLU A 30 19.61 -14.01 -0.33
N GLY A 31 18.47 -13.30 -0.21
CA GLY A 31 17.18 -13.89 0.19
C GLY A 31 16.48 -13.24 1.37
N LEU A 32 17.05 -12.21 1.97
CA LEU A 32 16.56 -11.64 3.24
C LEU A 32 16.28 -10.13 3.18
N GLU A 33 16.15 -9.56 1.98
CA GLU A 33 15.86 -8.14 1.83
C GLU A 33 14.44 -7.77 2.32
N PRO A 34 14.24 -6.55 2.84
CA PRO A 34 12.96 -6.17 3.45
C PRO A 34 11.78 -6.10 2.47
N TYR A 35 10.57 -6.25 3.03
CA TYR A 35 9.33 -6.10 2.27
C TYR A 35 8.68 -4.75 2.57
N VAL A 36 8.08 -4.11 1.57
CA VAL A 36 7.30 -2.89 1.77
C VAL A 36 5.82 -3.18 1.53
N VAL A 37 5.04 -3.15 2.60
CA VAL A 37 3.57 -3.16 2.56
C VAL A 37 3.09 -1.74 2.26
N THR A 38 2.24 -1.60 1.25
CA THR A 38 1.63 -0.33 0.88
C THR A 38 0.12 -0.48 0.83
N GLY A 39 -0.61 0.34 1.58
CA GLY A 39 -2.06 0.52 1.45
C GLY A 39 -2.36 1.95 0.99
N ARG A 40 -3.23 2.10 -0.01
CA ARG A 40 -3.69 3.41 -0.48
C ARG A 40 -5.16 3.44 -0.78
N SER A 41 -5.69 4.66 -0.75
CA SER A 41 -6.99 4.98 -1.33
C SER A 41 -6.85 6.08 -2.39
N PHE A 42 -7.70 6.07 -3.41
CA PHE A 42 -7.73 7.11 -4.45
C PHE A 42 -9.13 7.27 -5.04
N ILE A 43 -9.47 8.47 -5.50
CA ILE A 43 -10.74 8.75 -6.19
C ILE A 43 -10.52 8.58 -7.69
N PRO A 44 -11.22 7.64 -8.36
CA PRO A 44 -10.99 7.42 -9.78
C PRO A 44 -11.36 8.61 -10.66
N ASP A 45 -12.40 9.35 -10.26
CA ASP A 45 -12.91 10.49 -11.01
C ASP A 45 -11.98 11.69 -10.96
N LYS A 46 -12.07 12.55 -11.97
CA LYS A 46 -11.39 13.85 -11.97
C LYS A 46 -11.90 14.77 -10.86
N THR A 47 -13.20 14.75 -10.62
CA THR A 47 -13.84 15.60 -9.62
C THR A 47 -15.06 14.92 -9.02
N LEU A 48 -15.30 15.13 -7.74
CA LEU A 48 -16.55 14.76 -7.06
C LEU A 48 -17.42 15.99 -6.80
N ALA A 49 -18.72 15.88 -7.02
CA ALA A 49 -19.65 16.95 -6.70
C ALA A 49 -19.71 17.19 -5.19
N ASN A 50 -19.75 18.46 -4.78
CA ASN A 50 -20.03 18.81 -3.39
C ASN A 50 -21.55 18.67 -3.15
N PRO A 51 -21.99 17.81 -2.21
CA PRO A 51 -23.41 17.63 -1.93
C PRO A 51 -24.06 18.88 -1.30
N ASN A 52 -23.27 19.84 -0.78
CA ASN A 52 -23.80 21.09 -0.24
C ASN A 52 -24.08 22.12 -1.36
N PRO A 53 -25.34 22.36 -1.74
CA PRO A 53 -25.68 23.25 -2.86
C PRO A 53 -25.37 24.72 -2.56
N PHE A 54 -25.25 25.11 -1.28
CA PHE A 54 -25.01 26.48 -0.84
C PHE A 54 -23.52 26.84 -0.73
N SER A 55 -22.62 25.85 -0.80
CA SER A 55 -21.18 26.10 -0.75
C SER A 55 -20.69 26.87 -1.99
N LYS A 56 -19.65 27.69 -1.82
CA LYS A 56 -18.93 28.30 -2.96
C LYS A 56 -18.15 27.24 -3.74
N THR A 57 -17.66 26.22 -3.04
CA THR A 57 -17.02 25.04 -3.62
C THR A 57 -18.09 24.09 -4.15
N LYS A 58 -18.13 23.86 -5.46
CA LYS A 58 -19.11 23.01 -6.15
C LYS A 58 -18.60 21.60 -6.40
N SER A 59 -17.29 21.41 -6.44
CA SER A 59 -16.70 20.08 -6.55
C SER A 59 -15.33 20.01 -5.84
N PHE A 60 -14.87 18.80 -5.58
CA PHE A 60 -13.56 18.50 -5.04
C PHE A 60 -12.73 17.74 -6.08
N ALA A 61 -11.43 17.97 -6.12
CA ALA A 61 -10.51 17.21 -6.94
C ALA A 61 -10.52 15.72 -6.54
N GLY A 62 -10.64 14.84 -7.51
CA GLY A 62 -10.25 13.44 -7.36
C GLY A 62 -8.85 13.21 -7.95
N ASP A 63 -8.44 11.94 -8.01
CA ASP A 63 -7.10 11.55 -8.44
C ASP A 63 -7.04 11.20 -9.94
N ASN A 64 -8.18 11.17 -10.63
CA ASN A 64 -8.31 11.02 -12.10
C ASN A 64 -7.54 9.81 -12.67
N ARG A 65 -7.68 8.64 -12.06
CA ARG A 65 -7.04 7.40 -12.54
C ARG A 65 -7.97 6.20 -12.38
N SER A 66 -7.92 5.25 -13.30
CA SER A 66 -8.71 4.02 -13.25
C SER A 66 -7.91 2.79 -12.82
N ASN A 67 -6.59 2.84 -13.01
CA ASN A 67 -5.69 1.70 -12.82
C ASN A 67 -5.00 1.78 -11.46
N TYR A 68 -4.66 0.61 -10.93
CA TYR A 68 -3.83 0.47 -9.74
C TYR A 68 -2.37 0.71 -10.11
N GLN A 69 -1.70 1.61 -9.39
CA GLN A 69 -0.37 2.09 -9.77
C GLN A 69 0.57 2.09 -8.59
N LEU A 70 1.68 1.35 -8.69
CA LEU A 70 2.63 1.22 -7.59
C LEU A 70 3.28 2.54 -7.18
N ASN A 71 3.79 3.34 -8.12
CA ASN A 71 4.60 4.54 -7.82
C ASN A 71 3.87 5.85 -8.11
N THR A 72 2.56 5.90 -7.85
CA THR A 72 1.76 7.10 -8.10
C THR A 72 1.82 8.11 -6.94
N THR A 73 1.69 9.39 -7.29
CA THR A 73 1.45 10.48 -6.33
C THR A 73 -0.02 10.87 -6.26
N ALA A 74 -0.85 10.30 -7.14
CA ALA A 74 -2.29 10.55 -7.22
C ALA A 74 -3.05 9.56 -6.31
N TYR A 75 -3.19 9.92 -5.04
CA TYR A 75 -3.93 9.16 -4.03
C TYR A 75 -4.51 10.12 -2.97
N ARG A 76 -5.53 9.66 -2.24
CA ARG A 76 -6.11 10.33 -1.07
C ARG A 76 -5.38 10.00 0.21
N THR A 77 -5.18 8.71 0.47
CA THR A 77 -4.44 8.23 1.65
C THR A 77 -3.36 7.24 1.27
N GLU A 78 -2.27 7.22 2.03
CA GLU A 78 -1.22 6.24 1.92
C GLU A 78 -0.69 5.87 3.31
N GLN A 79 -0.58 4.57 3.57
CA GLN A 79 0.28 4.03 4.61
C GLN A 79 1.29 3.07 3.96
N LYS A 80 2.57 3.24 4.31
CA LYS A 80 3.66 2.38 3.86
C LYS A 80 4.45 1.89 5.06
N VAL A 81 4.70 0.60 5.13
CA VAL A 81 5.46 -0.03 6.21
C VAL A 81 6.51 -0.94 5.61
N ARG A 82 7.76 -0.71 5.99
CA ARG A 82 8.90 -1.57 5.65
C ARG A 82 9.10 -2.60 6.74
N VAL A 83 9.01 -3.87 6.39
CA VAL A 83 9.14 -5.04 7.26
C VAL A 83 10.52 -5.64 7.03
N ASP A 84 11.36 -5.59 8.06
CA ASP A 84 12.74 -6.04 8.05
C ASP A 84 12.87 -7.20 9.05
N PHE A 85 12.75 -8.43 8.53
CA PHE A 85 12.82 -9.67 9.33
C PHE A 85 14.20 -9.84 9.97
N ASP A 86 15.24 -9.41 9.28
CA ASP A 86 16.63 -9.48 9.72
C ASP A 86 16.91 -8.67 10.98
N ASN A 87 16.25 -7.52 11.09
CA ASN A 87 16.35 -6.64 12.25
C ASN A 87 15.18 -6.81 13.23
N ASN A 88 14.29 -7.78 12.98
CA ASN A 88 13.05 -8.01 13.73
C ASN A 88 12.28 -6.69 13.97
N LYS A 89 12.14 -5.89 12.90
CA LYS A 89 11.61 -4.53 12.98
C LYS A 89 10.78 -4.17 11.77
N ALA A 90 9.66 -3.49 12.00
CA ALA A 90 8.97 -2.76 10.94
C ALA A 90 9.06 -1.25 11.17
N THR A 91 9.11 -0.50 10.08
CA THR A 91 9.22 0.98 10.09
C THR A 91 8.17 1.58 9.18
N THR A 92 7.34 2.47 9.73
CA THR A 92 6.41 3.26 8.92
C THR A 92 7.19 4.24 8.05
N LEU A 93 7.11 4.08 6.74
CA LEU A 93 7.70 4.97 5.73
C LEU A 93 6.77 6.12 5.37
N SER A 94 5.45 5.88 5.39
CA SER A 94 4.43 6.87 5.04
C SER A 94 3.17 6.65 5.87
N ASN A 95 2.52 7.74 6.28
CA ASN A 95 1.19 7.78 6.88
C ASN A 95 0.58 9.15 6.57
N ARG A 96 0.04 9.29 5.35
CA ARG A 96 -0.27 10.58 4.75
C ARG A 96 -1.66 10.60 4.12
N ALA A 97 -2.44 11.61 4.47
CA ALA A 97 -3.61 12.05 3.71
C ALA A 97 -3.22 13.28 2.87
N ASN A 98 -3.49 13.26 1.58
CA ASN A 98 -3.16 14.36 0.69
C ASN A 98 -4.12 15.55 0.84
N SER A 99 -3.68 16.71 0.38
CA SER A 99 -4.48 17.93 0.31
C SER A 99 -5.75 17.71 -0.53
N THR A 100 -6.83 18.38 -0.14
CA THR A 100 -8.05 18.46 -0.94
C THR A 100 -8.10 19.81 -1.63
N THR A 101 -8.44 19.83 -2.92
CA THR A 101 -8.66 21.06 -3.68
C THR A 101 -10.14 21.18 -4.02
N GLY A 102 -10.73 22.33 -3.71
CA GLY A 102 -12.11 22.66 -4.08
C GLY A 102 -12.17 23.53 -5.33
N TYR A 103 -13.22 23.35 -6.14
CA TYR A 103 -13.46 24.15 -7.35
C TYR A 103 -14.84 24.82 -7.35
N ASP A 104 -14.95 25.97 -8.00
CA ASP A 104 -16.23 26.62 -8.30
C ASP A 104 -16.93 25.99 -9.52
N LYS A 105 -18.09 26.51 -9.91
CA LYS A 105 -18.86 26.05 -11.08
C LYS A 105 -18.13 26.21 -12.42
N ASN A 106 -17.11 27.06 -12.48
CA ASN A 106 -16.33 27.35 -13.67
C ASN A 106 -15.00 26.54 -13.67
N GLY A 107 -14.74 25.75 -12.62
CA GLY A 107 -13.51 24.98 -12.46
C GLY A 107 -12.34 25.76 -11.86
N ASN A 108 -12.55 26.97 -11.34
CA ASN A 108 -11.50 27.73 -10.65
C ASN A 108 -11.32 27.21 -9.22
N VAL A 109 -10.07 27.16 -8.75
CA VAL A 109 -9.77 26.78 -7.36
C VAL A 109 -10.42 27.78 -6.41
N THR A 110 -11.23 27.28 -5.48
CA THR A 110 -11.82 28.07 -4.38
C THR A 110 -11.00 27.99 -3.12
N GLU A 111 -10.45 26.80 -2.82
CA GLU A 111 -9.72 26.52 -1.60
C GLU A 111 -8.82 25.28 -1.77
N THR A 112 -7.78 25.17 -0.97
CA THR A 112 -6.93 23.98 -0.88
C THR A 112 -6.56 23.75 0.58
N SER A 113 -6.77 22.53 1.07
CA SER A 113 -6.40 22.16 2.44
C SER A 113 -4.92 21.79 2.52
N ASP A 114 -4.32 21.91 3.70
CA ASP A 114 -3.04 21.27 3.97
C ASP A 114 -3.18 19.73 4.02
N PRO A 115 -2.13 18.96 3.65
CA PRO A 115 -2.10 17.52 3.86
C PRO A 115 -2.17 17.15 5.36
N GLY A 116 -2.50 15.91 5.67
CA GLY A 116 -2.64 15.40 7.04
C GLY A 116 -2.05 14.00 7.22
N LYS A 117 -2.30 13.41 8.38
CA LYS A 117 -2.09 11.97 8.59
C LYS A 117 -3.27 11.19 8.01
N ALA A 118 -3.01 9.99 7.51
CA ALA A 118 -4.06 9.10 7.02
C ALA A 118 -4.82 8.41 8.17
N GLY A 119 -4.17 8.22 9.31
CA GLY A 119 -4.77 7.61 10.50
C GLY A 119 -3.72 7.46 11.61
N PRO A 120 -3.95 6.58 12.59
CA PRO A 120 -2.93 6.16 13.56
C PRO A 120 -1.66 5.66 12.87
N THR A 121 -0.54 5.64 13.60
CA THR A 121 0.68 5.02 13.08
C THR A 121 0.46 3.51 12.97
N PRO A 122 0.72 2.87 11.80
CA PRO A 122 0.61 1.43 11.65
C PRO A 122 1.37 0.67 12.73
N THR A 123 0.80 -0.44 13.18
CA THR A 123 1.44 -1.33 14.17
C THR A 123 1.84 -2.63 13.51
N TYR A 124 2.67 -3.41 14.19
CA TYR A 124 3.08 -4.70 13.66
C TYR A 124 3.39 -5.71 14.77
N THR A 125 3.24 -6.98 14.43
CA THR A 125 3.77 -8.11 15.19
C THR A 125 4.81 -8.83 14.35
N MET A 126 5.76 -9.49 15.00
CA MET A 126 6.73 -10.38 14.36
C MET A 126 6.86 -11.67 15.17
N ASP A 127 6.89 -12.78 14.46
CA ASP A 127 7.14 -14.12 14.97
C ASP A 127 7.97 -14.90 13.95
N GLY A 128 9.27 -15.01 14.21
CA GLY A 128 10.23 -15.64 13.30
C GLY A 128 10.24 -14.97 11.92
N ASN A 129 9.86 -15.73 10.90
CA ASN A 129 9.77 -15.30 9.51
C ASN A 129 8.40 -14.74 9.12
N THR A 130 7.50 -14.53 10.09
CA THR A 130 6.14 -14.03 9.87
C THR A 130 5.93 -12.69 10.54
N SER A 131 5.31 -11.75 9.84
CA SER A 131 4.94 -10.45 10.39
C SER A 131 3.53 -10.05 9.94
N THR A 132 2.73 -9.56 10.87
CA THR A 132 1.43 -8.94 10.56
C THR A 132 1.55 -7.45 10.75
N VAL A 133 1.30 -6.68 9.69
CA VAL A 133 1.23 -5.21 9.71
C VAL A 133 -0.23 -4.80 9.78
N ASN A 134 -0.63 -4.13 10.86
CA ASN A 134 -1.98 -3.57 11.02
C ASN A 134 -1.97 -2.11 10.59
N MET A 135 -2.85 -1.79 9.64
CA MET A 135 -2.98 -0.48 9.02
C MET A 135 -4.42 0.02 9.21
N GLU A 136 -4.56 1.21 9.76
CA GLU A 136 -5.85 1.85 10.02
C GLU A 136 -5.83 3.26 9.43
N VAL A 137 -6.85 3.58 8.64
CA VAL A 137 -7.07 4.90 8.06
C VAL A 137 -8.40 5.46 8.54
N ASP A 138 -8.36 6.73 8.94
CA ASP A 138 -9.49 7.58 9.30
C ASP A 138 -9.11 9.00 8.85
N ALA A 139 -9.48 9.33 7.61
CA ALA A 139 -9.12 10.59 6.98
C ALA A 139 -10.34 11.30 6.37
N SER A 140 -10.79 12.38 6.99
CA SER A 140 -11.90 13.21 6.51
C SER A 140 -11.46 14.35 5.59
N ASN A 141 -12.40 14.83 4.78
CA ASN A 141 -12.21 16.01 3.94
C ASN A 141 -12.14 17.28 4.80
N LYS A 142 -10.94 17.84 4.95
CA LYS A 142 -10.68 19.04 5.77
C LYS A 142 -11.36 20.33 5.29
N LEU A 143 -11.85 20.38 4.04
CA LEU A 143 -12.57 21.55 3.52
C LEU A 143 -14.06 21.53 3.86
N VAL A 144 -14.55 20.46 4.50
CA VAL A 144 -15.96 20.27 4.82
C VAL A 144 -16.08 19.90 6.29
N ASP A 145 -16.74 20.77 7.05
CA ASP A 145 -17.06 20.47 8.44
C ASP A 145 -17.93 19.19 8.51
N ARG A 146 -17.51 18.24 9.35
CA ARG A 146 -18.18 16.94 9.58
C ARG A 146 -18.35 16.08 8.32
N ALA A 147 -17.44 16.17 7.35
CA ALA A 147 -17.40 15.17 6.29
C ALA A 147 -17.12 13.77 6.86
N PRO A 148 -17.76 12.71 6.32
CA PRO A 148 -17.36 11.36 6.65
C PRO A 148 -15.90 11.13 6.24
N SER A 149 -15.22 10.29 7.01
CA SER A 149 -13.84 9.88 6.75
C SER A 149 -13.80 8.78 5.69
N ILE A 150 -12.68 8.71 4.97
CA ILE A 150 -12.25 7.49 4.30
C ILE A 150 -11.71 6.56 5.38
N ASN A 151 -12.22 5.34 5.44
CA ASN A 151 -11.78 4.33 6.40
C ASN A 151 -11.29 3.03 5.73
N TYR A 152 -10.29 2.42 6.37
CA TYR A 152 -10.00 1.00 6.28
C TYR A 152 -9.35 0.55 7.60
N ASP A 153 -9.54 -0.71 7.95
CA ASP A 153 -8.80 -1.41 9.01
C ASP A 153 -8.39 -2.78 8.48
N VAL A 154 -7.09 -2.98 8.27
CA VAL A 154 -6.57 -4.20 7.65
C VAL A 154 -5.31 -4.72 8.33
N GLY A 155 -5.20 -6.03 8.43
CA GLY A 155 -3.98 -6.76 8.78
C GLY A 155 -3.38 -7.43 7.54
N VAL A 156 -2.13 -7.10 7.23
CA VAL A 156 -1.34 -7.76 6.17
C VAL A 156 -0.29 -8.64 6.82
N THR A 157 -0.51 -9.95 6.74
CA THR A 157 0.46 -10.95 7.18
C THR A 157 1.36 -11.34 6.02
N ILE A 158 2.67 -11.31 6.25
CA ILE A 158 3.72 -11.76 5.32
C ILE A 158 4.47 -12.88 6.02
N THR A 159 4.67 -14.00 5.33
CA THR A 159 5.59 -15.07 5.75
C THR A 159 6.67 -15.24 4.71
N GLN A 160 7.92 -14.99 5.10
CA GLN A 160 9.10 -15.17 4.25
C GLN A 160 9.49 -16.64 4.15
N ASN A 161 9.72 -17.12 2.93
CA ASN A 161 10.19 -18.47 2.64
C ASN A 161 11.73 -18.48 2.47
N GLU A 162 12.35 -19.64 2.69
CA GLU A 162 13.81 -19.80 2.59
C GLU A 162 14.38 -19.52 1.19
N ASP A 163 13.57 -19.65 0.14
CA ASP A 163 13.95 -19.37 -1.25
C ASP A 163 13.89 -17.87 -1.62
N GLY A 164 13.59 -17.00 -0.66
CA GLY A 164 13.41 -15.56 -0.85
C GLY A 164 12.03 -15.15 -1.39
N SER A 165 11.16 -16.13 -1.68
CA SER A 165 9.75 -15.87 -1.95
C SER A 165 9.01 -15.56 -0.64
N PHE A 166 7.79 -15.04 -0.75
CA PHE A 166 6.89 -14.85 0.39
C PHE A 166 5.48 -15.32 0.08
N SER A 167 4.77 -15.73 1.13
CA SER A 167 3.31 -15.86 1.14
C SER A 167 2.69 -14.69 1.90
N PHE A 168 1.43 -14.39 1.59
CA PHE A 168 0.70 -13.30 2.22
C PHE A 168 -0.75 -13.65 2.52
N GLU A 169 -1.30 -12.99 3.53
CA GLU A 169 -2.71 -12.93 3.85
C GLU A 169 -3.09 -11.49 4.19
N LEU A 170 -4.15 -10.99 3.56
CA LEU A 170 -4.77 -9.70 3.84
C LEU A 170 -6.17 -9.96 4.36
N LYS A 171 -6.47 -9.42 5.54
CA LYS A 171 -7.79 -9.48 6.19
C LYS A 171 -8.17 -8.11 6.73
N GLY A 172 -9.45 -7.77 6.66
CA GLY A 172 -9.97 -6.55 7.25
C GLY A 172 -11.20 -6.03 6.52
N GLU A 173 -11.45 -4.73 6.66
CA GLU A 173 -12.62 -4.06 6.12
C GLU A 173 -12.24 -2.69 5.54
N THR A 174 -12.99 -2.24 4.54
CA THR A 174 -12.91 -0.87 4.00
C THR A 174 -14.31 -0.28 3.87
N ASP A 175 -14.40 1.04 3.74
CA ASP A 175 -15.59 1.67 3.15
C ASP A 175 -15.79 1.21 1.69
N GLY A 176 -16.98 1.46 1.13
CA GLY A 176 -17.25 1.18 -0.29
C GLY A 176 -16.68 2.23 -1.24
N PHE A 177 -16.27 3.39 -0.71
CA PHE A 177 -15.68 4.47 -1.48
C PHE A 177 -14.51 5.08 -0.69
N PRO A 178 -13.41 5.49 -1.34
CA PRO A 178 -13.17 5.54 -2.77
C PRO A 178 -12.58 4.20 -3.28
N ALA A 179 -11.64 4.22 -4.23
CA ALA A 179 -10.91 3.00 -4.60
C ALA A 179 -9.82 2.69 -3.56
N TYR A 180 -9.53 1.41 -3.36
CA TYR A 180 -8.49 0.91 -2.45
C TYR A 180 -7.52 0.00 -3.20
N GLU A 181 -6.24 0.11 -2.89
CA GLU A 181 -5.18 -0.73 -3.48
C GLU A 181 -4.15 -1.11 -2.42
N PHE A 182 -3.76 -2.38 -2.43
CA PHE A 182 -2.75 -2.92 -1.52
C PHE A 182 -1.67 -3.65 -2.30
N PHE A 183 -0.41 -3.38 -1.94
CA PHE A 183 0.76 -3.96 -2.57
C PHE A 183 1.76 -4.47 -1.55
N ILE A 184 2.52 -5.48 -1.94
CA ILE A 184 3.76 -5.89 -1.28
C ILE A 184 4.89 -5.74 -2.30
N THR A 185 5.93 -5.00 -1.94
CA THR A 185 7.17 -4.92 -2.73
C THR A 185 8.26 -5.72 -2.04
N ASN A 186 8.91 -6.60 -2.79
CA ASN A 186 10.12 -7.27 -2.34
C ASN A 186 11.33 -6.40 -2.72
N GLU A 187 12.04 -5.85 -1.74
CA GLU A 187 13.22 -5.02 -2.03
C GLU A 187 14.39 -5.83 -2.61
N LYS A 188 14.38 -7.17 -2.49
CA LYS A 188 15.40 -8.07 -3.06
C LYS A 188 15.51 -7.92 -4.56
N ASP A 189 14.40 -8.16 -5.24
CA ASP A 189 14.32 -8.22 -6.70
C ASP A 189 13.60 -7.01 -7.30
N GLY A 190 13.18 -6.07 -6.45
CA GLY A 190 12.45 -4.87 -6.84
C GLY A 190 11.04 -5.16 -7.36
N LYS A 191 10.54 -6.38 -7.23
CA LYS A 191 9.22 -6.74 -7.75
C LYS A 191 8.13 -6.38 -6.76
N SER A 192 7.03 -5.87 -7.30
CA SER A 192 5.85 -5.53 -6.52
C SER A 192 4.67 -6.37 -6.94
N TYR A 193 3.83 -6.72 -5.97
CA TYR A 193 2.70 -7.61 -6.14
C TYR A 193 1.46 -6.87 -5.65
N GLN A 194 0.49 -6.66 -6.53
CA GLN A 194 -0.81 -6.19 -6.11
C GLN A 194 -1.52 -7.35 -5.41
N ILE A 195 -1.77 -7.20 -4.11
CA ILE A 195 -2.40 -8.24 -3.30
C ILE A 195 -3.92 -8.07 -3.20
N TYR A 196 -4.41 -6.84 -3.40
CA TYR A 196 -5.84 -6.54 -3.47
C TYR A 196 -6.08 -5.20 -4.17
N GLY A 197 -7.24 -5.06 -4.81
CA GLY A 197 -7.75 -3.79 -5.29
C GLY A 197 -9.27 -3.78 -5.37
N SER A 198 -9.88 -2.68 -4.97
CA SER A 198 -11.31 -2.41 -5.14
C SER A 198 -11.48 -1.05 -5.82
N ASN A 199 -12.38 -0.97 -6.80
CA ASN A 199 -12.64 0.27 -7.54
C ASN A 199 -14.16 0.53 -7.60
N PRO A 200 -14.66 1.67 -7.09
CA PRO A 200 -16.08 2.00 -7.07
C PRO A 200 -16.72 2.04 -8.47
N ASN A 201 -15.93 2.31 -9.52
CA ASN A 201 -16.41 2.27 -10.91
C ASN A 201 -16.80 0.85 -11.36
N THR A 202 -16.34 -0.19 -10.66
CA THR A 202 -16.69 -1.59 -10.93
C THR A 202 -17.75 -2.13 -9.98
N THR A 203 -17.73 -1.73 -8.72
CA THR A 203 -18.67 -2.19 -7.69
C THR A 203 -19.98 -1.40 -7.68
N GLY A 204 -20.00 -0.21 -8.28
CA GLY A 204 -21.16 0.69 -8.31
C GLY A 204 -21.30 1.54 -7.04
N ASP A 205 -20.32 1.51 -6.15
CA ASP A 205 -20.28 2.33 -4.95
C ASP A 205 -20.00 3.81 -5.27
N GLY A 206 -20.32 4.70 -4.33
CA GLY A 206 -20.14 6.15 -4.51
C GLY A 206 -19.89 6.87 -3.20
N PRO A 207 -19.82 8.21 -3.19
CA PRO A 207 -19.47 8.98 -1.98
C PRO A 207 -20.35 8.73 -0.75
N PHE A 208 -21.57 8.20 -0.91
CA PHE A 208 -22.42 7.80 0.21
C PHE A 208 -21.95 6.53 0.93
N SER A 209 -21.12 5.71 0.29
CA SER A 209 -20.48 4.53 0.89
C SER A 209 -19.32 4.87 1.83
N LEU A 210 -19.03 6.17 2.06
CA LEU A 210 -18.13 6.65 3.14
C LEU A 210 -18.83 6.69 4.51
N TYR A 211 -20.17 6.59 4.54
CA TYR A 211 -20.88 6.65 5.82
C TYR A 211 -20.76 5.32 6.55
N PRO A 212 -20.43 5.32 7.84
CA PRO A 212 -20.29 4.10 8.62
C PRO A 212 -21.55 3.21 8.59
N PRO A 213 -21.38 1.88 8.75
CA PRO A 213 -20.12 1.17 9.01
C PRO A 213 -19.29 0.92 7.73
N MET A 214 -18.02 0.51 7.90
CA MET A 214 -17.27 -0.13 6.82
C MET A 214 -18.03 -1.37 6.38
N GLU A 215 -18.30 -1.49 5.08
CA GLU A 215 -19.23 -2.49 4.53
C GLU A 215 -18.57 -3.50 3.58
N LYS A 216 -17.29 -3.31 3.24
CA LYS A 216 -16.57 -4.17 2.31
C LYS A 216 -15.54 -5.02 3.05
N ASP A 217 -15.75 -6.33 3.01
CA ASP A 217 -14.76 -7.29 3.45
C ASP A 217 -13.54 -7.28 2.52
N VAL A 218 -12.36 -7.22 3.12
CA VAL A 218 -11.08 -7.38 2.44
C VAL A 218 -10.49 -8.71 2.85
N ASN A 219 -10.49 -9.67 1.93
CA ASN A 219 -9.90 -10.98 2.14
C ASN A 219 -9.12 -11.40 0.88
N ALA A 220 -7.81 -11.55 1.01
CA ALA A 220 -6.96 -12.06 -0.06
C ALA A 220 -5.80 -12.87 0.52
N SER A 221 -5.38 -13.92 -0.17
CA SER A 221 -4.19 -14.67 0.19
C SER A 221 -3.49 -15.18 -1.06
N GLY A 222 -2.18 -15.40 -0.96
CA GLY A 222 -1.41 -15.81 -2.11
C GLY A 222 0.08 -15.95 -1.81
N SER A 223 0.83 -16.08 -2.89
CA SER A 223 2.29 -16.20 -2.86
C SER A 223 2.90 -15.40 -4.01
N SER A 224 4.07 -14.83 -3.78
CA SER A 224 4.92 -14.23 -4.82
C SER A 224 5.30 -15.21 -5.95
N THR A 225 5.20 -16.52 -5.72
CA THR A 225 5.45 -17.55 -6.75
C THR A 225 4.27 -17.78 -7.69
N THR A 226 3.05 -17.41 -7.28
CA THR A 226 1.81 -17.60 -8.06
C THR A 226 1.17 -16.29 -8.49
N THR A 227 1.54 -15.19 -7.83
CA THR A 227 1.05 -13.84 -8.12
C THR A 227 1.97 -13.19 -9.14
N THR A 228 1.42 -12.69 -10.25
CA THR A 228 2.22 -11.99 -11.25
C THR A 228 2.63 -10.62 -10.70
N PRO A 229 3.93 -10.26 -10.76
CA PRO A 229 4.39 -8.93 -10.41
C PRO A 229 3.73 -7.85 -11.27
N VAL A 230 3.47 -6.70 -10.68
CA VAL A 230 3.03 -5.50 -11.39
C VAL A 230 4.24 -4.94 -12.13
N GLU A 231 4.11 -4.79 -13.45
CA GLU A 231 5.10 -4.05 -14.23
C GLU A 231 5.04 -2.57 -13.85
N GLU A 232 6.20 -1.95 -13.58
CA GLU A 232 6.25 -0.49 -13.47
C GLU A 232 5.90 0.10 -14.85
N GLU A 233 4.75 0.78 -14.95
CA GLU A 233 4.49 1.69 -16.09
C GLU A 233 5.60 2.76 -16.09
N LYS A 234 6.56 2.61 -17.01
CA LYS A 234 7.68 3.55 -17.21
C LYS A 234 7.22 4.89 -17.79
#